data_AF-A0A2D9RWJ1-F1
#
_entry.id   AF-A0A2D9RWJ1-F1
#
_cell.length_a   1.000
_cell.length_b   1.000
_cell.length_c   1.000
_cell.angle_alpha   90.00
_cell.angle_beta   90.00
_cell.angle_gamma   90.00
#
_symmetry.space_group_name_H-M   'P 1'
#
loop_
_entity.id
_entity.type
_entity.pdbx_description
1 polymer ?
#
loop_
_entity_poly.entity_id
_entity_poly.type
_entity_poly.pdbx_seq_one_letter_code
_entity_poly.pdbx_strand_id
1 'polypeptide(L)'
;MCGIVGAVAERNVVEILLEGLKRLEYRGYDSAGVALLQPNGILSRVRRTGKVQELVDALSDQEALGSTGIAHTRWATHGGVTEANAHPHFSDDRIAVVHNGIIENYQSLRAQLTTKGYTFTSDTDTETIAHTVNEEL
;
A
#
# COMPACT_ATOMS: atom_id res chain seq x y z
N MET A 1 -0.05 11.58 10.82
CA MET A 1 0.69 10.33 11.14
C MET A 1 -0.04 9.17 10.48
N CYS A 2 0.57 8.29 9.70
CA CYS A 2 -0.20 7.31 8.91
C CYS A 2 -0.82 6.16 9.76
N GLY A 3 -1.67 5.31 9.16
CA GLY A 3 -2.27 4.13 9.79
C GLY A 3 -2.06 2.86 8.96
N ILE A 4 -1.80 1.73 9.63
CA ILE A 4 -1.58 0.40 9.00
C ILE A 4 -2.55 -0.60 9.61
N VAL A 5 -3.12 -1.46 8.76
CA VAL A 5 -3.88 -2.65 9.16
C VAL A 5 -3.38 -3.84 8.33
N GLY A 6 -3.24 -4.99 8.96
CA GLY A 6 -2.95 -6.25 8.27
C GLY A 6 -3.88 -7.34 8.80
N ALA A 7 -4.27 -8.28 7.93
CA ALA A 7 -5.15 -9.38 8.30
C ALA A 7 -4.80 -10.64 7.51
N VAL A 8 -4.81 -11.77 8.20
CA VAL A 8 -4.70 -13.12 7.64
C VAL A 8 -5.77 -13.97 8.33
N ALA A 9 -6.62 -14.63 7.54
CA ALA A 9 -7.69 -15.48 8.04
C ALA A 9 -8.03 -16.58 7.02
N GLU A 10 -8.94 -17.47 7.37
CA GLU A 10 -9.55 -18.44 6.43
C GLU A 10 -10.73 -17.84 5.65
N ARG A 11 -11.21 -16.66 6.08
CA ARG A 11 -12.34 -15.93 5.47
C ARG A 11 -11.88 -14.64 4.81
N ASN A 12 -12.75 -14.01 4.01
CA ASN A 12 -12.46 -12.71 3.40
C ASN A 12 -12.12 -11.65 4.47
N VAL A 13 -11.02 -10.92 4.28
CA VAL A 13 -10.52 -9.93 5.24
C VAL A 13 -10.82 -8.48 4.86
N VAL A 14 -11.45 -8.24 3.70
CA VAL A 14 -11.68 -6.87 3.17
C VAL A 14 -12.41 -5.98 4.16
N GLU A 15 -13.53 -6.42 4.74
CA GLU A 15 -14.28 -5.62 5.71
C GLU A 15 -13.47 -5.33 6.98
N ILE A 16 -12.64 -6.28 7.42
CA ILE A 16 -11.77 -6.13 8.60
C ILE A 16 -10.73 -5.02 8.34
N LEU A 17 -10.13 -5.04 7.15
CA LEU A 17 -9.15 -4.04 6.74
C LEU A 17 -9.79 -2.65 6.65
N LEU A 18 -10.97 -2.54 6.03
CA LEU A 18 -11.69 -1.27 5.87
C LEU A 18 -12.16 -0.69 7.20
N GLU A 19 -12.69 -1.50 8.10
CA GLU A 19 -13.08 -1.06 9.44
C GLU A 19 -11.85 -0.61 10.27
N GLY A 20 -10.73 -1.33 10.14
CA GLY A 20 -9.47 -0.90 10.73
C GLY A 20 -9.01 0.47 10.20
N LEU A 21 -9.12 0.70 8.89
CA LEU A 21 -8.78 2.00 8.30
C LEU A 21 -9.68 3.11 8.80
N LYS A 22 -11.00 2.91 8.88
CA LYS A 22 -11.94 3.91 9.42
C LYS A 22 -11.56 4.35 10.82
N ARG A 23 -11.13 3.42 11.67
CA ARG A 23 -10.65 3.71 13.04
C ARG A 23 -9.31 4.45 13.08
N LEU A 24 -8.51 4.35 12.03
CA LEU A 24 -7.20 5.01 11.93
C LEU A 24 -7.21 6.28 11.07
N GLU A 25 -8.34 6.62 10.44
CA GLU A 25 -8.47 7.77 9.53
C GLU A 25 -8.10 9.09 10.19
N TYR A 26 -8.35 9.24 11.49
CA TYR A 26 -7.97 10.45 12.25
C TYR A 26 -6.46 10.72 12.23
N ARG A 27 -5.62 9.71 11.91
CA ARG A 27 -4.18 9.87 11.85
C ARG A 27 -3.73 10.38 10.47
N GLY A 28 -4.43 10.03 9.39
CA GLY A 28 -4.14 10.46 8.01
C GLY A 28 -5.31 10.18 7.08
N TYR A 29 -5.57 11.09 6.14
CA TYR A 29 -6.78 11.10 5.30
C TYR A 29 -6.53 11.70 3.91
N ASP A 30 -5.27 11.80 3.48
CA ASP A 30 -4.91 12.30 2.14
C ASP A 30 -5.13 11.24 1.06
N SER A 31 -4.96 9.96 1.42
CA SER A 31 -5.21 8.81 0.55
C SER A 31 -5.28 7.53 1.37
N ALA A 32 -5.93 6.49 0.82
CA ALA A 32 -6.00 5.17 1.41
C ALA A 32 -5.86 4.08 0.34
N GLY A 33 -5.46 2.89 0.75
CA GLY A 33 -5.41 1.74 -0.14
C GLY A 33 -5.34 0.41 0.56
N VAL A 34 -5.58 -0.65 -0.22
CA VAL A 34 -5.52 -2.05 0.21
C VAL A 34 -4.80 -2.88 -0.85
N ALA A 35 -4.07 -3.90 -0.39
CA ALA A 35 -3.60 -4.99 -1.22
C ALA A 35 -4.10 -6.31 -0.64
N LEU A 36 -4.55 -7.19 -1.54
CA LEU A 36 -5.18 -8.47 -1.21
C LEU A 36 -4.50 -9.57 -2.00
N LEU A 37 -4.17 -10.68 -1.32
CA LEU A 37 -3.81 -11.93 -1.97
C LEU A 37 -5.10 -12.66 -2.32
N GLN A 38 -5.37 -12.78 -3.62
CA GLN A 38 -6.54 -13.47 -4.13
C GLN A 38 -6.41 -14.99 -4.01
N PRO A 39 -7.52 -15.76 -4.07
CA PRO A 39 -7.49 -17.22 -4.01
C PRO A 39 -6.63 -17.89 -5.10
N ASN A 40 -6.43 -17.23 -6.24
CA ASN A 40 -5.57 -17.70 -7.34
C ASN A 40 -4.07 -17.41 -7.10
N GLY A 41 -3.70 -16.84 -5.94
CA GLY A 41 -2.33 -16.49 -5.59
C GLY A 41 -1.85 -15.14 -6.14
N ILE A 42 -2.70 -14.39 -6.84
CA ILE A 42 -2.33 -13.09 -7.43
C ILE A 42 -2.54 -11.97 -6.41
N LEU A 43 -1.54 -11.08 -6.31
CA LEU A 43 -1.69 -9.84 -5.56
C LEU A 43 -2.49 -8.81 -6.38
N SER A 44 -3.53 -8.27 -5.77
CA SER A 44 -4.30 -7.15 -6.31
C SER A 44 -4.24 -5.96 -5.37
N ARG A 45 -4.40 -4.75 -5.92
CA ARG A 45 -4.33 -3.51 -5.17
C ARG A 45 -5.38 -2.52 -5.65
N VAL A 46 -6.04 -1.86 -4.70
CA VAL A 46 -6.90 -0.70 -4.94
C VAL A 46 -6.43 0.44 -4.05
N ARG A 47 -6.28 1.63 -4.62
CA ARG A 47 -5.86 2.85 -3.92
C ARG A 47 -6.75 3.99 -4.36
N ARG A 48 -6.98 4.96 -3.49
CA ARG A 48 -7.69 6.20 -3.80
C ARG A 48 -7.07 7.37 -3.06
N THR A 49 -7.06 8.53 -3.70
CA THR A 49 -6.85 9.81 -3.01
C THR A 49 -8.09 10.18 -2.21
N GLY A 50 -7.92 10.90 -1.10
CA GLY A 50 -8.99 11.30 -0.22
C GLY A 50 -9.17 10.37 0.98
N LYS A 51 -10.35 10.47 1.58
CA LYS A 51 -10.73 9.76 2.80
C LYS A 51 -10.91 8.26 2.55
N VAL A 52 -10.98 7.48 3.62
CA VAL A 52 -11.20 6.02 3.57
C VAL A 52 -12.49 5.68 2.83
N GLN A 53 -13.49 6.55 2.85
CA GLN A 53 -14.75 6.34 2.14
C GLN A 53 -14.56 6.17 0.61
N GLU A 54 -13.64 6.91 -0.01
CA GLU A 54 -13.36 6.78 -1.45
C GLU A 54 -12.87 5.37 -1.82
N LEU A 55 -12.06 4.77 -0.93
CA LEU A 55 -11.59 3.40 -1.07
C LEU A 55 -12.72 2.38 -0.86
N VAL A 56 -13.60 2.62 0.12
CA VAL A 56 -14.76 1.77 0.39
C VAL A 56 -15.68 1.71 -0.83
N ASP A 57 -15.97 2.86 -1.43
CA ASP A 57 -16.83 2.96 -2.61
C ASP A 57 -16.19 2.20 -3.79
N ALA A 58 -14.89 2.42 -4.03
CA ALA A 58 -14.15 1.74 -5.08
C ALA A 58 -14.09 0.20 -4.96
N LEU A 59 -14.07 -0.33 -3.74
CA LEU A 59 -14.03 -1.78 -3.50
C LEU A 59 -15.40 -2.44 -3.56
N SER A 60 -16.46 -1.68 -3.26
CA SER A 60 -17.84 -2.15 -3.35
C SER A 60 -18.21 -2.51 -4.80
N ASP A 61 -17.66 -1.77 -5.77
CA ASP A 61 -17.88 -2.01 -7.20
C ASP A 61 -17.14 -3.23 -7.77
N GLN A 62 -16.15 -3.78 -7.04
CA GLN A 62 -15.19 -4.75 -7.58
C GLN A 62 -15.29 -6.17 -6.99
N GLU A 63 -16.26 -6.44 -6.11
CA GLU A 63 -16.37 -7.72 -5.37
C GLU A 63 -15.02 -8.19 -4.82
N ALA A 64 -14.28 -7.29 -4.15
CA ALA A 64 -12.93 -7.58 -3.70
C ALA A 64 -12.89 -8.77 -2.70
N LEU A 65 -12.03 -9.76 -3.00
CA LEU A 65 -11.87 -10.97 -2.20
C LEU A 65 -10.39 -11.25 -1.92
N GLY A 66 -10.09 -11.58 -0.67
CA GLY A 66 -8.77 -12.07 -0.26
C GLY A 66 -8.77 -12.52 1.20
N SER A 67 -8.05 -13.60 1.50
CA SER A 67 -7.92 -14.13 2.86
C SER A 67 -6.70 -13.57 3.61
N THR A 68 -5.79 -12.93 2.87
CA THR A 68 -4.61 -12.22 3.36
C THR A 68 -4.57 -10.83 2.72
N GLY A 69 -4.32 -9.80 3.52
CA GLY A 69 -4.19 -8.46 2.98
C GLY A 69 -3.61 -7.44 3.96
N ILE A 70 -3.20 -6.31 3.40
CA ILE A 70 -2.68 -5.15 4.10
C ILE A 70 -3.37 -3.89 3.61
N ALA A 71 -3.59 -2.93 4.50
CA ALA A 71 -4.25 -1.68 4.19
C ALA A 71 -3.54 -0.51 4.87
N HIS A 72 -3.66 0.67 4.26
CA HIS A 72 -3.01 1.88 4.75
C HIS A 72 -3.89 3.12 4.58
N THR A 73 -3.77 4.04 5.54
CA THR A 73 -4.19 5.43 5.36
C THR A 73 -3.01 6.36 5.54
N ARG A 74 -2.88 7.34 4.63
CA ARG A 74 -1.68 8.13 4.45
C ARG A 74 -1.89 9.60 4.81
N TRP A 75 -0.90 10.15 5.48
CA TRP A 75 -0.63 11.58 5.58
C TRP A 75 0.66 11.84 4.79
N ALA A 76 0.61 12.65 3.74
CA ALA A 76 1.74 12.80 2.83
C ALA A 76 2.95 13.51 3.48
N THR A 77 4.14 12.93 3.34
CA THR A 77 5.43 13.53 3.73
C THR A 77 6.35 13.68 2.52
N HIS A 78 6.72 12.57 1.88
CA HIS A 78 7.46 12.52 0.62
C HIS A 78 6.53 12.24 -0.56
N GLY A 79 6.57 13.07 -1.61
CA GLY A 79 5.66 12.98 -2.75
C GLY A 79 4.27 13.57 -2.47
N GLY A 80 3.67 14.17 -3.49
CA GLY A 80 2.36 14.81 -3.40
C GLY A 80 1.21 13.83 -3.12
N VAL A 81 0.02 14.37 -2.89
CA VAL A 81 -1.22 13.59 -2.73
C VAL A 81 -1.68 13.11 -4.12
N THR A 82 -1.25 11.91 -4.49
CA THR A 82 -1.62 11.25 -5.75
C THR A 82 -1.92 9.77 -5.47
N GLU A 83 -2.70 9.14 -6.34
CA GLU A 83 -2.97 7.70 -6.21
C GLU A 83 -1.69 6.87 -6.36
N ALA A 84 -0.74 7.33 -7.21
CA ALA A 84 0.58 6.70 -7.37
C ALA A 84 1.39 6.65 -6.07
N ASN A 85 1.26 7.69 -5.22
CA ASN A 85 1.95 7.81 -3.93
C ASN A 85 1.18 7.19 -2.76
N ALA A 86 -0.07 6.75 -2.96
CA ALA A 86 -0.80 6.03 -1.94
C ALA A 86 -0.21 4.63 -1.72
N HIS A 87 -0.24 4.15 -0.49
CA HIS A 87 0.16 2.78 -0.17
C HIS A 87 -1.02 1.82 -0.43
N PRO A 88 -0.80 0.50 -0.59
CA PRO A 88 0.50 -0.21 -0.59
C PRO A 88 1.37 0.04 -1.82
N HIS A 89 2.70 -0.04 -1.68
CA HIS A 89 3.65 -0.05 -2.80
C HIS A 89 3.99 -1.49 -3.20
N PHE A 90 4.17 -1.71 -4.51
CA PHE A 90 4.45 -3.03 -5.07
C PHE A 90 5.87 -3.07 -5.63
N SER A 91 6.51 -4.24 -5.58
CA SER A 91 7.64 -4.58 -6.45
C SER A 91 7.27 -5.85 -7.21
N ASP A 92 7.07 -5.69 -8.51
CA ASP A 92 6.44 -6.67 -9.40
C ASP A 92 5.08 -7.15 -8.85
N ASP A 93 4.72 -8.40 -9.11
CA ASP A 93 3.51 -9.07 -8.63
C ASP A 93 3.74 -9.89 -7.35
N ARG A 94 4.95 -9.83 -6.77
CA ARG A 94 5.38 -10.68 -5.64
C ARG A 94 5.35 -9.98 -4.29
N ILE A 95 5.64 -8.67 -4.24
CA ILE A 95 5.84 -7.94 -2.98
C ILE A 95 4.88 -6.76 -2.86
N ALA A 96 4.18 -6.66 -1.73
CA ALA A 96 3.34 -5.54 -1.36
C ALA A 96 3.73 -5.00 0.03
N VAL A 97 3.93 -3.69 0.14
CA VAL A 97 4.43 -3.04 1.37
C VAL A 97 3.55 -1.84 1.76
N VAL A 98 3.28 -1.74 3.06
CA VAL A 98 2.76 -0.53 3.72
C VAL A 98 3.77 -0.09 4.77
N HIS A 99 3.90 1.22 4.97
CA HIS A 99 4.92 1.79 5.84
C HIS A 99 4.41 3.05 6.56
N ASN A 100 4.79 3.17 7.83
CA ASN A 100 4.62 4.36 8.65
C ASN A 100 5.98 4.77 9.19
N GLY A 101 6.55 5.83 8.63
CA GLY A 101 7.89 6.28 8.97
C GLY A 101 8.49 7.08 7.83
N ILE A 102 9.80 7.28 7.89
CA ILE A 102 10.59 7.92 6.84
C ILE A 102 11.85 7.08 6.63
N ILE A 103 12.15 6.73 5.38
CA ILE A 103 13.43 6.14 5.00
C ILE A 103 14.38 7.26 4.58
N GLU A 104 15.21 7.73 5.51
CA GLU A 104 16.02 8.94 5.32
C GLU A 104 17.03 8.84 4.16
N ASN A 105 17.51 7.62 3.87
CA ASN A 105 18.47 7.35 2.81
C ASN A 105 17.83 6.87 1.49
N TYR A 106 16.51 7.06 1.30
CA TYR A 106 15.78 6.53 0.14
C TYR A 106 16.33 7.00 -1.22
N GLN A 107 16.93 8.20 -1.30
CA GLN A 107 17.52 8.71 -2.55
C GLN A 107 18.70 7.85 -3.00
N SER A 108 19.57 7.45 -2.06
CA SER A 108 20.69 6.57 -2.33
C SER A 108 20.21 5.17 -2.72
N LEU A 109 19.22 4.63 -1.98
CA LEU A 109 18.61 3.34 -2.29
C LEU A 109 17.94 3.34 -3.66
N ARG A 110 17.15 4.37 -3.98
CA ARG A 110 16.50 4.53 -5.28
C ARG A 110 17.53 4.53 -6.40
N ALA A 111 18.62 5.30 -6.29
CA ALA A 111 19.67 5.32 -7.30
C ALA A 111 20.30 3.93 -7.50
N GLN A 112 20.59 3.21 -6.42
CA GLN A 112 21.17 1.85 -6.48
C GLN A 112 20.19 0.82 -7.07
N LEU A 113 18.91 0.88 -6.73
CA LEU A 113 17.90 -0.04 -7.26
C LEU A 113 17.60 0.23 -8.73
N THR A 114 17.60 1.50 -9.15
CA THR A 114 17.46 1.86 -10.57
C THR A 114 18.62 1.32 -11.41
N THR A 115 19.87 1.34 -10.92
CA THR A 115 21.00 0.75 -11.67
C THR A 115 20.90 -0.77 -11.77
N LYS A 116 20.20 -1.42 -10.84
CA LYS A 116 19.87 -2.85 -10.88
C LYS A 116 18.66 -3.18 -11.77
N GLY A 117 18.00 -2.18 -12.35
CA GLY A 117 16.92 -2.34 -13.32
C GLY A 117 15.50 -2.15 -12.77
N TYR A 118 15.34 -1.82 -11.48
CA TYR A 118 14.02 -1.52 -10.91
C TYR A 118 13.46 -0.20 -11.44
N THR A 119 12.17 -0.20 -11.80
CA THR A 119 11.45 1.01 -12.20
C THR A 119 10.59 1.51 -11.06
N PHE A 120 10.84 2.74 -10.61
CA PHE A 120 10.04 3.41 -9.60
C PHE A 120 8.82 4.09 -10.23
N THR A 121 7.66 3.89 -9.62
CA THR A 121 6.36 4.38 -10.10
C THR A 121 5.73 5.41 -9.17
N SER A 122 6.37 5.71 -8.05
CA SER A 122 5.98 6.75 -7.10
C SER A 122 7.12 7.73 -6.83
N ASP A 123 6.84 8.76 -6.05
CA ASP A 123 7.85 9.66 -5.48
C ASP A 123 8.18 9.31 -4.02
N THR A 124 7.62 8.21 -3.51
CA THR A 124 7.70 7.87 -2.09
C THR A 124 9.02 7.18 -1.77
N ASP A 125 9.48 7.44 -0.56
CA ASP A 125 10.57 6.71 0.09
C ASP A 125 10.21 5.22 0.25
N THR A 126 8.94 4.93 0.55
CA THR A 126 8.43 3.59 0.83
C THR A 126 8.60 2.60 -0.32
N GLU A 127 8.54 3.05 -1.58
CA GLU A 127 8.73 2.15 -2.74
C GLU A 127 10.14 1.51 -2.74
N THR A 128 11.14 2.17 -2.13
CA THR A 128 12.48 1.58 -1.98
C THR A 128 12.47 0.33 -1.11
N ILE A 129 11.59 0.25 -0.10
CA ILE A 129 11.44 -0.94 0.76
C ILE A 129 10.94 -2.12 -0.08
N ALA A 130 9.91 -1.91 -0.92
CA ALA A 130 9.34 -2.96 -1.74
C ALA A 130 10.37 -3.57 -2.69
N HIS A 131 11.14 -2.73 -3.39
CA HIS A 131 12.19 -3.19 -4.29
C HIS A 131 13.39 -3.82 -3.56
N THR A 132 13.78 -3.28 -2.41
CA THR A 132 14.89 -3.86 -1.61
C THR A 132 14.54 -5.27 -1.14
N VAL A 133 13.31 -5.49 -0.65
CA VAL A 133 12.87 -6.83 -0.22
C VAL A 133 12.78 -7.79 -1.41
N ASN A 134 12.33 -7.33 -2.59
CA ASN A 134 12.32 -8.16 -3.80
C ASN A 134 13.73 -8.55 -4.24
N GLU A 135 14.71 -7.63 -4.13
CA GLU A 135 16.11 -7.91 -4.49
C GLU A 135 16.75 -9.06 -3.68
N GLU A 136 16.33 -9.24 -2.43
CA GLU A 136 16.89 -10.26 -1.52
C GLU A 136 16.22 -11.65 -1.68
N LEU A 137 15.28 -11.81 -2.62
CA LEU A 137 14.39 -12.98 -2.76
C LEU A 137 14.51 -13.74 -4.09
#